data_AF-A0A182JYW2-F1
#
_entry.id   AF-A0A182JYW2-F1
#
_cell.length_a   1.000
_cell.length_b   1.000
_cell.length_c   1.000
_cell.angle_alpha   90.00
_cell.angle_beta   90.00
_cell.angle_gamma   90.00
#
_symmetry.space_group_name_H-M   'P 1'
#
loop_
_entity.id
_entity.type
_entity.pdbx_description
1 polymer ?
#
loop_
_entity_poly.entity_id
_entity_poly.type
_entity_poly.pdbx_seq_one_letter_code
_entity_poly.pdbx_strand_id
1 'polypeptide(L)'
;MSYLNKEPGRVATLIEDKEGITWGCAFRVTGRHALDYLQQRECTLGGYVTEYIKFYPRIATEQSGISGEAFPALVYIATPKNEHWIGEEPLLVTARQIVECRGPSGHNVEYLVRLAMFMRDELPGAGDEHLFELEGLVRRFVAEANVQLELLLIGNVTPHRIRRDTHEEVRRHVTFEYTSRVPDTKLRCLHI
;
A
#
# COMPACT_ATOMS: atom_id res chain seq x y z
N MET A 1 0.96 26.54 26.31
CA MET A 1 0.99 25.16 26.87
C MET A 1 -0.08 24.40 26.11
N SER A 2 0.17 23.38 25.28
CA SER A 2 1.28 22.44 25.11
C SER A 2 1.52 22.23 23.61
N TYR A 3 2.78 22.18 23.18
CA TYR A 3 3.12 21.60 21.89
C TYR A 3 2.87 20.09 22.03
N LEU A 4 1.74 19.60 21.51
CA LEU A 4 1.63 18.16 21.25
C LEU A 4 2.76 17.82 20.30
N ASN A 5 3.71 17.01 20.76
CA ASN A 5 4.62 16.29 19.89
C ASN A 5 3.72 15.51 18.92
N LYS A 6 3.53 16.03 17.70
CA LYS A 6 2.83 15.27 16.66
C LYS A 6 3.78 14.15 16.27
N GLU A 7 3.59 12.99 16.86
CA GLU A 7 4.24 11.80 16.37
C GLU A 7 3.82 11.60 14.91
N PRO A 8 4.77 11.35 14.00
CA PRO A 8 4.46 11.17 12.59
C PRO A 8 3.48 10.00 12.29
N GLY A 9 2.89 9.96 11.09
CA GLY A 9 1.96 8.89 10.66
C GLY A 9 2.68 7.57 10.40
N ARG A 10 1.97 6.52 9.97
CA ARG A 10 2.59 5.25 9.50
C ARG A 10 2.16 4.86 8.09
N VAL A 11 3.09 4.61 7.18
CA VAL A 11 2.89 4.27 5.76
C VAL A 11 3.71 3.07 5.32
N ALA A 12 3.43 2.45 4.17
CA ALA A 12 4.14 1.24 3.74
C ALA A 12 5.56 1.50 3.21
N THR A 13 6.46 0.54 3.41
CA THR A 13 7.72 0.39 2.67
C THR A 13 7.94 -1.08 2.29
N LEU A 14 8.91 -1.33 1.42
CA LEU A 14 9.42 -2.67 1.14
C LEU A 14 10.68 -2.94 1.98
N ILE A 15 10.81 -4.17 2.46
CA ILE A 15 12.00 -4.68 3.16
C ILE A 15 12.51 -5.87 2.34
N GLU A 16 13.84 -6.00 2.23
CA GLU A 16 14.44 -7.15 1.56
C GLU A 16 14.10 -8.45 2.31
N ASP A 17 13.42 -9.36 1.62
CA ASP A 17 13.08 -10.71 2.07
C ASP A 17 13.26 -11.65 0.88
N LYS A 18 14.10 -12.68 1.03
CA LYS A 18 14.44 -13.61 -0.06
C LYS A 18 13.26 -14.47 -0.49
N GLU A 19 12.34 -14.73 0.43
CA GLU A 19 11.16 -15.56 0.19
C GLU A 19 9.87 -14.71 0.13
N GLY A 20 9.98 -13.39 0.31
CA GLY A 20 8.84 -12.48 0.42
C GLY A 20 8.16 -12.16 -0.90
N ILE A 21 6.83 -12.07 -0.88
CA ILE A 21 6.02 -11.70 -2.05
C ILE A 21 5.16 -10.49 -1.72
N THR A 22 5.45 -9.35 -2.36
CA THR A 22 4.55 -8.19 -2.26
C THR A 22 3.67 -8.10 -3.48
N TRP A 23 2.36 -8.10 -3.25
CA TRP A 23 1.36 -7.87 -4.30
C TRP A 23 1.13 -6.38 -4.50
N GLY A 24 0.86 -5.98 -5.75
CA GLY A 24 0.61 -4.58 -6.09
C GLY A 24 0.23 -4.42 -7.56
N CYS A 25 0.26 -3.17 -8.04
CA CYS A 25 0.05 -2.85 -9.45
C CYS A 25 1.29 -2.16 -10.02
N ALA A 26 1.67 -2.58 -11.23
CA ALA A 26 2.60 -1.83 -12.06
C ALA A 26 1.83 -0.84 -12.93
N PHE A 27 2.32 0.39 -13.04
CA PHE A 27 1.73 1.44 -13.87
C PHE A 27 2.67 1.79 -15.02
N ARG A 28 2.14 1.88 -16.24
CA ARG A 28 2.88 2.42 -17.39
C ARG A 28 2.74 3.94 -17.40
N VAL A 29 3.82 4.63 -17.06
CA VAL A 29 3.87 6.09 -17.09
C VAL A 29 4.22 6.58 -18.49
N THR A 30 3.44 7.52 -19.03
CA THR A 30 3.72 8.17 -20.32
C THR A 30 4.02 9.65 -20.11
N GLY A 31 5.08 10.15 -20.74
CA GLY A 31 5.52 11.55 -20.62
C GLY A 31 6.49 11.79 -19.46
N ARG A 32 7.36 12.80 -19.60
CA ARG A 32 8.46 13.08 -18.65
C ARG A 32 8.00 13.72 -17.35
N HIS A 33 7.02 14.63 -17.42
CA HIS A 33 6.53 15.38 -16.25
C HIS A 33 6.02 14.51 -15.10
N ALA A 34 5.45 13.34 -15.39
CA ALA A 34 4.94 12.43 -14.36
C ALA A 34 6.09 11.78 -13.56
N LEU A 35 7.19 11.42 -14.21
CA LEU A 35 8.37 10.87 -13.54
C LEU A 35 9.08 11.93 -12.68
N ASP A 36 9.21 13.16 -13.20
CA ASP A 36 9.80 14.28 -12.45
C ASP A 36 9.00 14.58 -11.18
N TYR A 37 7.66 14.59 -11.28
CA TYR A 37 6.78 14.77 -10.14
C TYR A 37 6.93 13.65 -9.10
N LEU A 38 6.97 12.38 -9.52
CA LEU A 38 7.17 11.24 -8.63
C LEU A 38 8.54 11.31 -7.94
N GLN A 39 9.59 11.67 -8.68
CA GLN A 39 10.92 11.82 -8.11
C GLN A 39 10.96 12.94 -7.05
N GLN A 40 10.35 14.08 -7.32
CA GLN A 40 10.27 15.18 -6.35
C GLN A 40 9.50 14.76 -5.09
N ARG A 41 8.35 14.09 -5.25
CA ARG A 41 7.51 13.71 -4.12
C ARG A 41 8.15 12.61 -3.27
N GLU A 42 8.60 11.52 -3.89
CA GLU A 42 9.03 10.34 -3.16
C GLU A 42 10.51 10.43 -2.76
N CYS A 43 11.41 10.91 -3.62
CA CYS A 43 12.83 11.01 -3.26
C CYS A 43 13.14 12.29 -2.48
N THR A 44 12.79 13.45 -3.03
CA THR A 44 13.20 14.73 -2.42
C THR A 44 12.45 15.05 -1.13
N LEU A 45 11.14 14.78 -1.09
CA LEU A 45 10.33 15.06 0.11
C LEU A 45 10.21 13.87 1.05
N GLY A 46 10.14 12.63 0.52
CA GLY A 46 9.96 11.42 1.33
C GLY A 46 11.24 10.67 1.69
N GLY A 47 12.39 11.00 1.07
CA GLY A 47 13.66 10.33 1.32
C GLY A 47 13.71 8.87 0.84
N TYR A 48 12.84 8.47 -0.09
CA TYR A 48 12.84 7.13 -0.68
C TYR A 48 13.94 7.03 -1.75
N VAL A 49 14.56 5.84 -1.87
CA VAL A 49 15.46 5.51 -2.98
C VAL A 49 14.68 4.80 -4.07
N THR A 50 15.17 4.90 -5.31
CA THR A 50 14.59 4.19 -6.46
C THR A 50 15.37 2.93 -6.77
N GLU A 51 14.67 1.82 -6.93
CA GLU A 51 15.23 0.54 -7.37
C GLU A 51 14.44 -0.03 -8.56
N TYR A 52 15.11 -0.77 -9.43
CA TYR A 52 14.46 -1.55 -10.48
C TYR A 52 14.31 -3.00 -10.03
N ILE A 53 13.07 -3.45 -9.87
CA ILE A 53 12.74 -4.83 -9.50
C ILE A 53 12.05 -5.55 -10.64
N LYS A 54 12.07 -6.88 -10.61
CA LYS A 54 11.33 -7.70 -11.57
C LYS A 54 9.89 -7.86 -11.11
N PHE A 55 8.95 -7.28 -11.86
CA PHE A 55 7.51 -7.42 -11.63
C PHE A 55 6.97 -8.63 -12.40
N TYR A 56 6.19 -9.46 -11.71
CA TYR A 56 5.58 -10.67 -12.28
C TYR A 56 4.07 -10.43 -12.44
N PRO A 57 3.56 -10.21 -13.67
CA PRO A 57 2.14 -9.96 -13.88
C PRO A 57 1.29 -11.16 -13.47
N ARG A 58 0.19 -10.89 -12.77
CA ARG A 58 -0.88 -11.89 -12.59
C ARG A 58 -1.54 -12.08 -13.95
N ILE A 59 -1.31 -13.22 -14.59
CA ILE A 59 -1.84 -13.52 -15.93
C ILE A 59 -3.38 -13.50 -15.86
N ALA A 60 -4.00 -12.47 -16.43
CA ALA A 60 -5.38 -12.57 -16.91
C ALA A 60 -5.28 -12.94 -18.40
N THR A 61 -5.88 -14.06 -18.78
CA THR A 61 -6.03 -14.67 -20.12
C THR A 61 -5.97 -13.72 -21.32
N GLU A 62 -5.68 -14.27 -22.51
CA GLU A 62 -5.58 -13.70 -23.89
C GLU A 62 -6.26 -12.33 -24.19
N GLN A 63 -7.32 -11.97 -23.49
CA GLN A 63 -8.06 -10.70 -23.55
C GLN A 63 -7.38 -9.50 -22.87
N SER A 64 -6.30 -9.67 -22.08
CA SER A 64 -5.62 -8.55 -21.41
C SER A 64 -4.45 -7.95 -22.20
N GLY A 65 -3.95 -8.66 -23.23
CA GLY A 65 -2.78 -8.24 -24.01
C GLY A 65 -1.46 -8.16 -23.23
N ILE A 66 -1.44 -8.57 -21.96
CA ILE A 66 -0.23 -8.63 -21.13
C ILE A 66 0.37 -10.03 -21.29
N SER A 67 1.54 -10.14 -21.90
CA SER A 67 2.31 -11.39 -21.84
C SER A 67 2.59 -11.68 -20.36
N GLY A 68 2.45 -12.93 -19.93
CA GLY A 68 2.82 -13.34 -18.57
C GLY A 68 4.32 -13.23 -18.27
N GLU A 69 5.08 -12.54 -19.11
CA GLU A 69 6.50 -12.34 -18.95
C GLU A 69 6.75 -11.23 -17.93
N ALA A 70 7.65 -11.55 -17.01
CA ALA A 70 8.07 -10.60 -16.00
C ALA A 70 8.95 -9.51 -16.61
N PHE A 71 8.79 -8.27 -16.14
CA PHE A 71 9.48 -7.10 -16.68
C PHE A 71 10.05 -6.20 -15.57
N PRO A 72 11.07 -5.38 -15.84
CA PRO A 72 11.60 -4.41 -14.88
C PRO A 72 10.57 -3.31 -14.55
N ALA A 73 10.38 -3.04 -13.27
CA ALA A 73 9.53 -1.97 -12.76
C ALA A 73 10.31 -1.11 -11.75
N LEU A 74 10.10 0.21 -11.82
CA LEU A 74 10.67 1.16 -10.86
C LEU A 74 9.84 1.15 -9.57
N VAL A 75 10.50 1.04 -8.43
CA VAL A 75 9.89 1.14 -7.10
C VAL A 75 10.62 2.14 -6.22
N TYR A 76 9.87 2.82 -5.36
CA TYR A 76 10.38 3.74 -4.35
C TYR A 76 10.38 3.01 -3.00
N ILE A 77 11.55 2.92 -2.36
CA ILE A 77 11.75 2.15 -1.12
C ILE A 77 12.45 3.03 -0.10
N ALA A 78 11.96 3.06 1.13
CA ALA A 78 12.70 3.70 2.22
C ALA A 78 13.78 2.73 2.70
N THR A 79 15.00 3.23 2.88
CA THR A 79 16.11 2.44 3.42
C THR A 79 16.34 2.78 4.89
N PRO A 80 17.12 1.98 5.65
CA PRO A 80 17.54 2.34 7.00
C PRO A 80 18.29 3.68 7.14
N LYS A 81 18.72 4.28 6.03
CA LYS A 81 19.33 5.62 6.01
C LYS A 81 18.30 6.75 6.01
N ASN A 82 17.02 6.44 5.78
CA ASN A 82 15.95 7.42 5.86
C ASN A 82 15.74 7.81 7.32
N GLU A 83 15.69 9.12 7.61
CA GLU A 83 15.55 9.66 8.97
C GLU A 83 14.24 9.23 9.65
N HIS A 84 13.23 8.80 8.87
CA HIS A 84 11.94 8.29 9.33
C HIS A 84 11.89 6.75 9.44
N TRP A 85 13.02 6.07 9.25
CA TRP A 85 13.11 4.62 9.42
C TRP A 85 13.11 4.23 10.90
N ILE A 86 12.08 3.50 11.33
CA ILE A 86 11.95 3.01 12.72
C ILE A 86 12.36 1.54 12.85
N GLY A 87 12.45 0.81 11.73
CA GLY A 87 12.77 -0.61 11.73
C GLY A 87 11.61 -1.47 12.20
N GLU A 88 11.94 -2.64 12.73
CA GLU A 88 10.93 -3.57 13.26
C GLU A 88 10.36 -3.08 14.58
N GLU A 89 9.03 -3.08 14.68
CA GLU A 89 8.30 -2.66 15.87
C GLU A 89 7.13 -3.63 16.11
N PRO A 90 6.71 -3.85 17.38
CA PRO A 90 5.51 -4.64 17.64
C PRO A 90 4.28 -4.03 16.98
N LEU A 91 3.51 -4.85 16.27
CA LEU A 91 2.28 -4.48 15.57
C LEU A 91 1.30 -3.66 16.43
N LEU A 92 1.22 -3.95 17.73
CA LEU A 92 0.36 -3.22 18.67
C LEU A 92 0.77 -1.75 18.85
N VAL A 93 2.06 -1.45 18.82
CA VAL A 93 2.58 -0.09 18.92
C VAL A 93 2.26 0.67 17.63
N THR A 94 2.59 0.07 16.49
CA THR A 94 2.27 0.61 15.17
C THR A 94 0.77 0.87 15.02
N ALA A 95 -0.09 -0.08 15.42
CA ALA A 95 -1.54 0.07 15.37
C ALA A 95 -2.06 1.23 16.22
N ARG A 96 -1.54 1.42 17.45
CA ARG A 96 -1.92 2.56 18.31
C ARG A 96 -1.56 3.89 17.65
N GLN A 97 -0.35 3.99 17.12
CA GLN A 97 0.09 5.21 16.46
C GLN A 97 -0.74 5.52 15.20
N ILE A 98 -1.12 4.50 14.41
CA ILE A 98 -2.02 4.68 13.26
C ILE A 98 -3.35 5.30 13.69
N VAL A 99 -3.87 4.94 14.86
CA VAL A 99 -5.15 5.45 15.38
C VAL A 99 -5.04 6.90 15.86
N GLU A 100 -3.87 7.33 16.32
CA GLU A 100 -3.67 8.67 16.90
C GLU A 100 -3.18 9.71 15.87
N CYS A 101 -2.58 9.27 14.76
CA CYS A 101 -1.90 10.15 13.83
C CYS A 101 -2.78 10.67 12.68
N ARG A 102 -2.64 11.97 12.40
CA ARG A 102 -3.29 12.67 11.27
C ARG A 102 -2.32 13.67 10.62
N GLY A 103 -2.19 13.56 9.30
CA GLY A 103 -1.39 14.45 8.48
C GLY A 103 -2.24 15.37 7.59
N PRO A 104 -1.59 16.19 6.75
CA PRO A 104 -2.26 17.03 5.74
C PRO A 104 -3.15 16.23 4.77
N SER A 105 -2.77 14.97 4.50
CA SER A 105 -3.47 14.07 3.58
C SER A 105 -4.66 13.33 4.18
N GLY A 106 -4.93 13.50 5.48
CA GLY A 106 -6.02 12.79 6.17
C GLY A 106 -5.54 11.97 7.37
N HIS A 107 -6.43 11.12 7.87
CA HIS A 107 -6.19 10.28 9.03
C HIS A 107 -5.36 9.05 8.65
N ASN A 108 -4.44 8.59 9.50
CA ASN A 108 -3.58 7.47 9.14
C ASN A 108 -4.33 6.12 9.06
N VAL A 109 -5.39 5.96 9.85
CA VAL A 109 -6.39 4.87 9.68
C VAL A 109 -6.93 4.80 8.25
N GLU A 110 -7.20 5.93 7.61
CA GLU A 110 -7.71 5.97 6.24
C GLU A 110 -6.72 5.34 5.27
N TYR A 111 -5.44 5.69 5.39
CA TYR A 111 -4.37 5.12 4.56
C TYR A 111 -4.36 3.59 4.66
N LEU A 112 -4.32 3.06 5.89
CA LEU A 112 -4.24 1.61 6.12
C LEU A 112 -5.49 0.89 5.59
N VAL A 113 -6.68 1.39 5.93
CA VAL A 113 -7.93 0.75 5.54
C VAL A 113 -8.13 0.78 4.02
N ARG A 114 -7.77 1.90 3.36
CA ARG A 114 -7.83 1.99 1.89
C ARG A 114 -6.87 1.02 1.22
N LEU A 115 -5.68 0.81 1.78
CA LEU A 115 -4.74 -0.19 1.27
C LEU A 115 -5.28 -1.62 1.43
N ALA A 116 -5.85 -1.95 2.59
CA ALA A 116 -6.46 -3.26 2.83
C ALA A 116 -7.70 -3.51 1.93
N MET A 117 -8.53 -2.49 1.71
CA MET A 117 -9.64 -2.54 0.75
C MET A 117 -9.13 -2.78 -0.67
N PHE A 118 -8.12 -2.03 -1.11
CA PHE A 118 -7.51 -2.22 -2.42
C PHE A 118 -7.03 -3.67 -2.62
N MET A 119 -6.33 -4.25 -1.64
CA MET A 119 -5.84 -5.63 -1.73
C MET A 119 -6.99 -6.63 -1.87
N ARG A 120 -8.08 -6.47 -1.10
CA ARG A 120 -9.26 -7.35 -1.20
C ARG A 120 -10.01 -7.20 -2.52
N ASP A 121 -10.20 -5.97 -2.99
CA ASP A 121 -11.07 -5.67 -4.13
C ASP A 121 -10.35 -5.87 -5.48
N GLU A 122 -9.08 -5.48 -5.57
CA GLU A 122 -8.33 -5.46 -6.83
C GLU A 122 -7.40 -6.67 -6.99
N LEU A 123 -7.03 -7.32 -5.88
CA LEU A 123 -6.09 -8.44 -5.87
C LEU A 123 -6.68 -9.66 -5.12
N PRO A 124 -7.88 -10.16 -5.48
CA PRO A 124 -8.54 -11.23 -4.74
C PRO A 124 -7.67 -12.48 -4.68
N GLY A 125 -7.53 -13.08 -3.50
CA GLY A 125 -6.65 -14.22 -3.25
C GLY A 125 -5.15 -13.88 -3.09
N ALA A 126 -4.76 -12.60 -3.17
CA ALA A 126 -3.46 -12.15 -2.68
C ALA A 126 -3.51 -12.05 -1.15
N GLY A 127 -2.70 -12.84 -0.47
CA GLY A 127 -2.54 -12.79 0.99
C GLY A 127 -1.57 -11.70 1.40
N ASP A 128 -1.92 -10.93 2.43
CA ASP A 128 -0.97 -10.12 3.18
C ASP A 128 -1.32 -10.14 4.68
N GLU A 129 -0.74 -11.12 5.38
CA GLU A 129 -1.06 -11.35 6.77
C GLU A 129 -0.68 -10.15 7.67
N HIS A 130 0.42 -9.44 7.40
CA HIS A 130 0.82 -8.28 8.20
C HIS A 130 -0.18 -7.15 8.04
N LEU A 131 -0.54 -6.82 6.79
CA LEU A 131 -1.49 -5.76 6.49
C LEU A 131 -2.85 -6.05 7.14
N PHE A 132 -3.36 -7.27 7.01
CA PHE A 132 -4.67 -7.64 7.55
C PHE A 132 -4.67 -7.78 9.08
N GLU A 133 -3.58 -8.26 9.68
CA GLU A 133 -3.42 -8.27 11.14
C GLU A 133 -3.38 -6.84 11.70
N LEU A 134 -2.60 -5.96 11.06
CA LEU A 134 -2.51 -4.55 11.44
C LEU A 134 -3.85 -3.83 11.27
N GLU A 135 -4.57 -4.07 10.17
CA GLU A 135 -5.92 -3.55 9.95
C GLU A 135 -6.88 -4.01 11.06
N GLY A 136 -6.84 -5.30 11.43
CA GLY A 136 -7.67 -5.85 12.50
C GLY A 136 -7.41 -5.17 13.84
N LEU A 137 -6.14 -4.96 14.20
CA LEU A 137 -5.75 -4.25 15.42
C LEU A 137 -6.24 -2.79 15.42
N VAL A 138 -6.08 -2.09 14.31
CA VAL A 138 -6.52 -0.70 14.16
C VAL A 138 -8.05 -0.59 14.27
N ARG A 139 -8.80 -1.46 13.60
CA ARG A 139 -10.27 -1.49 13.70
C ARG A 139 -10.72 -1.76 15.14
N ARG A 140 -10.06 -2.67 15.85
CA ARG A 140 -10.34 -2.93 17.26
C ARG A 140 -10.11 -1.70 18.13
N PHE A 141 -8.98 -1.02 17.98
CA PHE A 141 -8.67 0.19 18.75
C PHE A 141 -9.61 1.37 18.43
N VAL A 142 -10.00 1.54 17.17
CA VAL A 142 -11.03 2.53 16.78
C VAL A 142 -12.37 2.23 17.48
N ALA A 143 -12.77 0.96 17.53
CA ALA A 143 -14.00 0.53 18.21
C ALA A 143 -13.91 0.72 19.73
N GLU A 144 -12.77 0.39 20.35
CA GLU A 144 -12.52 0.61 21.79
C GLU A 144 -12.54 2.10 22.16
N ALA A 145 -12.08 2.98 21.24
CA ALA A 145 -12.17 4.43 21.40
C ALA A 145 -13.57 5.00 21.13
N ASN A 146 -14.55 4.15 20.78
CA ASN A 146 -15.93 4.53 20.44
C ASN A 146 -16.01 5.57 19.31
N VAL A 147 -15.08 5.48 18.35
CA VAL A 147 -15.05 6.33 17.16
C VAL A 147 -15.69 5.55 15.99
N GLN A 148 -16.57 6.21 15.24
CA GLN A 148 -17.11 5.61 14.01
C GLN A 148 -16.03 5.61 12.93
N LEU A 149 -15.70 4.42 12.42
CA LEU A 149 -14.65 4.26 11.41
C LEU A 149 -14.93 5.11 10.17
N GLU A 150 -16.19 5.20 9.76
CA GLU A 150 -16.63 5.99 8.62
C GLU A 150 -16.17 7.45 8.71
N LEU A 151 -16.15 8.03 9.91
CA LEU A 151 -15.66 9.40 10.15
C LEU A 151 -14.17 9.56 9.90
N LEU A 152 -13.40 8.48 10.08
CA LEU A 152 -11.96 8.45 9.82
C LEU A 152 -11.64 8.20 8.34
N LEU A 153 -12.61 7.69 7.56
CA LEU A 153 -12.45 7.42 6.12
C LEU A 153 -12.90 8.59 5.22
N ILE A 154 -13.32 9.72 5.81
CA ILE A 154 -13.77 10.93 5.09
C ILE A 154 -12.56 11.80 4.71
N GLY A 155 -11.61 11.24 3.95
CA GLY A 155 -10.66 12.08 3.22
C GLY A 155 -11.42 13.07 2.33
N ASN A 156 -10.81 14.22 2.03
CA ASN A 156 -11.41 15.31 1.26
C ASN A 156 -11.84 14.94 -0.18
N VAL A 157 -11.64 13.68 -0.61
CA VAL A 157 -11.97 13.19 -1.95
C VAL A 157 -12.42 11.74 -1.83
N THR A 158 -13.65 11.41 -2.21
CA THR A 158 -14.00 10.04 -2.58
C THR A 158 -13.11 9.66 -3.75
N PRO A 159 -12.17 8.69 -3.62
CA PRO A 159 -11.30 8.36 -4.73
C PRO A 159 -12.16 7.81 -5.85
N HIS A 160 -12.27 8.58 -6.94
CA HIS A 160 -12.73 8.02 -8.20
C HIS A 160 -11.79 6.88 -8.53
N ARG A 161 -12.33 5.68 -8.68
CA ARG A 161 -11.58 4.50 -9.14
C ARG A 161 -10.79 4.96 -10.37
N ILE A 162 -9.46 4.81 -10.33
CA ILE A 162 -8.63 5.11 -11.50
C ILE A 162 -9.16 4.18 -12.60
N ARG A 163 -9.86 4.74 -13.60
CA ARG A 163 -10.40 3.98 -14.74
C ARG A 163 -9.23 3.31 -15.44
N ARG A 164 -9.06 2.01 -15.20
CA ARG A 164 -7.90 1.24 -15.68
C ARG A 164 -8.01 0.93 -17.16
N ASP A 165 -9.22 0.93 -17.74
CA ASP A 165 -9.49 0.82 -19.18
C ASP A 165 -10.92 1.32 -19.51
N THR A 166 -11.19 1.73 -20.75
CA THR A 166 -12.51 2.18 -21.24
C THR A 166 -13.59 1.09 -21.30
N HIS A 167 -13.31 -0.14 -20.86
CA HIS A 167 -14.17 -1.33 -20.99
C HIS A 167 -14.63 -1.91 -19.64
N GLU A 168 -14.84 -1.05 -18.64
CA GLU A 168 -15.16 -1.43 -17.25
C GLU A 168 -16.64 -1.82 -16.99
N GLU A 169 -17.43 -2.13 -18.02
CA GLU A 169 -18.84 -2.51 -17.84
C GLU A 169 -19.05 -3.98 -17.43
N VAL A 170 -18.03 -4.84 -17.57
CA VAL A 170 -18.17 -6.27 -17.29
C VAL A 170 -17.21 -6.71 -16.19
N ARG A 171 -17.76 -7.03 -15.02
CA ARG A 171 -17.05 -7.78 -13.97
C ARG A 171 -16.64 -9.14 -14.54
N ARG A 172 -15.35 -9.34 -14.82
CA ARG A 172 -14.83 -10.67 -15.20
C ARG A 172 -14.84 -11.56 -13.95
N HIS A 173 -15.54 -12.69 -14.03
CA HIS A 173 -15.40 -13.77 -13.06
C HIS A 173 -13.98 -14.33 -13.16
N VAL A 174 -13.23 -14.28 -12.05
CA VAL A 174 -11.88 -14.84 -11.97
C VAL A 174 -11.99 -16.29 -11.48
N THR A 175 -11.56 -17.24 -12.30
CA THR A 175 -11.49 -18.68 -11.97
C THR A 175 -10.06 -19.04 -11.54
N PHE A 176 -9.90 -19.62 -10.35
CA PHE A 176 -8.61 -19.81 -9.66
C PHE A 176 -7.94 -21.17 -9.90
N GLU A 177 -7.92 -21.69 -11.12
CA GLU A 177 -7.50 -23.09 -11.30
C GLU A 177 -5.99 -23.35 -11.33
N TYR A 178 -5.11 -22.34 -11.43
CA TYR A 178 -3.67 -22.58 -11.41
C TYR A 178 -2.89 -21.44 -10.77
N THR A 179 -2.65 -21.54 -9.46
CA THR A 179 -1.57 -20.80 -8.79
C THR A 179 -0.59 -21.82 -8.20
N SER A 180 0.63 -21.83 -8.74
CA SER A 180 1.76 -22.56 -8.19
C SER A 180 1.92 -22.22 -6.71
N ARG A 181 1.89 -23.24 -5.84
CA ARG A 181 1.98 -23.09 -4.38
C ARG A 181 3.32 -22.46 -4.02
N VAL A 182 3.30 -21.19 -3.63
CA VAL A 182 4.42 -20.51 -2.97
C VAL A 182 3.86 -19.91 -1.66
N PRO A 183 4.55 -20.03 -0.51
CA PRO A 183 4.04 -19.55 0.77
C PRO A 183 3.94 -18.01 0.85
N ASP A 184 2.99 -17.50 1.63
CA ASP A 184 2.67 -16.07 1.77
C ASP A 184 3.53 -15.31 2.81
N THR A 185 4.01 -14.08 2.51
CA THR A 185 4.43 -13.00 3.47
C THR A 185 4.59 -11.64 2.75
N LYS A 186 4.77 -10.43 3.34
CA LYS A 186 4.06 -9.55 4.31
C LYS A 186 4.48 -8.08 3.99
N LEU A 187 3.58 -7.13 3.64
CA LEU A 187 3.87 -5.68 3.55
C LEU A 187 4.26 -5.12 4.93
N ARG A 188 5.04 -4.02 5.03
CA ARG A 188 5.46 -3.42 6.32
C ARG A 188 5.21 -1.92 6.35
N CYS A 189 4.78 -1.36 7.49
CA CYS A 189 4.54 0.08 7.65
C CYS A 189 5.69 0.80 8.41
N LEU A 190 6.28 1.85 7.83
CA LEU A 190 7.18 2.89 8.37
C LEU A 190 6.45 4.18 8.77
N HIS A 191 7.17 5.22 9.18
CA HIS A 191 6.65 6.51 9.65
C HIS A 191 6.74 7.62 8.57
N ILE A 192 5.80 8.58 8.50
CA ILE A 192 5.99 9.89 7.78
C ILE A 192 5.63 11.05 8.68
#